data_AF-A0AAU8PKA1-F1
#
_entry.id   AF-A0AAU8PKA1-F1
#
_cell.length_a   1.000
_cell.length_b   1.000
_cell.length_c   1.000
_cell.angle_alpha   90.00
_cell.angle_beta   90.00
_cell.angle_gamma   90.00
#
_symmetry.space_group_name_H-M   'P 1'
#
loop_
_entity.id
_entity.type
_entity.pdbx_description
1 polymer ?
#
loop_
_entity_poly.entity_id
_entity_poly.type
_entity_poly.pdbx_seq_one_letter_code
_entity_poly.pdbx_strand_id
1 'polypeptide(L)'
;MPNFDTPISRRRFLKASAALMSGAAALAVAPTAAATPGPIVGTVIDFAAGVPRAHDIKAAGHIGAVRYVSQRRPGTEGWMLGKPVTLAETKANADLGLATASVYQFGKDATADWKQGAAGAVIHAPQAIALHIAAGGPKGRPIYVAIDDNPTRAQYDHQIRPYLQAFGTALNAAGYSLGIYGNYNVIDWALADRLGSFFWQHDWGSNGRIHPRTTIHQKAGYAGKISGVGVDINNVYASDWGQWVPGVVPAAPPVSPGNPAPVVPGLPDLQQLSSQLPANIPTPSQAQINAALDLIKMFSPR
;
A
#
# COMPACT_ATOMS: atom_id res chain seq x y z
N MET A 1 -2.33 83.61 17.48
CA MET A 1 -3.73 83.16 17.58
C MET A 1 -3.73 81.65 17.76
N PRO A 2 -4.03 81.12 18.97
CA PRO A 2 -4.14 79.70 19.20
C PRO A 2 -5.57 79.20 18.91
N ASN A 3 -5.67 78.10 18.16
CA ASN A 3 -6.92 77.46 17.78
C ASN A 3 -7.39 76.56 18.94
N PHE A 4 -8.55 76.86 19.50
CA PHE A 4 -9.26 76.06 20.48
C PHE A 4 -10.25 75.14 19.74
N ASP A 5 -10.39 73.91 20.21
CA ASP A 5 -11.69 73.29 20.51
C ASP A 5 -11.61 71.76 20.42
N THR A 6 -11.37 71.14 21.57
CA THR A 6 -11.74 69.76 21.84
C THR A 6 -12.89 69.79 22.85
N PRO A 7 -14.06 69.20 22.55
CA PRO A 7 -15.03 68.89 23.59
C PRO A 7 -15.35 67.38 23.67
N ILE A 8 -15.15 66.83 24.88
CA ILE A 8 -16.14 66.16 25.77
C ILE A 8 -17.07 65.10 25.11
N SER A 9 -17.37 63.90 25.64
CA SER A 9 -17.01 63.13 26.84
C SER A 9 -17.74 61.76 26.76
N ARG A 10 -17.29 60.80 27.55
CA ARG A 10 -17.93 59.49 27.84
C ARG A 10 -19.33 59.71 28.48
N ARG A 11 -20.31 58.86 28.15
CA ARG A 11 -21.74 58.83 28.58
C ARG A 11 -22.73 59.66 27.77
N ARG A 12 -23.26 59.01 26.74
CA ARG A 12 -24.63 59.03 26.15
C ARG A 12 -24.41 58.28 24.83
N PHE A 13 -24.94 57.08 24.59
CA PHE A 13 -26.35 56.80 24.47
C PHE A 13 -26.54 55.28 24.35
N LEU A 14 -26.88 54.61 25.45
CA LEU A 14 -27.51 53.29 25.41
C LEU A 14 -28.94 53.51 24.91
N LYS A 15 -29.21 53.27 23.62
CA LYS A 15 -30.56 53.00 23.10
C LYS A 15 -30.51 52.05 21.89
N ALA A 16 -30.88 50.81 22.20
CA ALA A 16 -31.69 49.87 21.42
C ALA A 16 -31.68 49.95 19.88
N SER A 17 -31.10 48.92 19.25
CA SER A 17 -31.62 48.33 18.02
C SER A 17 -31.42 46.81 18.09
N ALA A 18 -32.44 46.10 18.56
CA ALA A 18 -32.54 44.66 18.36
C ALA A 18 -32.89 44.43 16.88
N ALA A 19 -31.92 43.97 16.10
CA ALA A 19 -32.14 43.42 14.78
C ALA A 19 -31.81 41.92 14.83
N LEU A 20 -32.87 41.12 14.69
CA LEU A 20 -32.82 39.68 14.48
C LEU A 20 -31.94 39.39 13.24
N MET A 21 -30.71 38.96 13.47
CA MET A 21 -29.91 38.24 12.46
C MET A 21 -29.96 36.76 12.81
N SER A 22 -30.87 36.09 12.11
CA SER A 22 -30.96 34.65 11.93
C SER A 22 -29.59 33.99 11.69
N GLY A 23 -29.29 33.02 12.56
CA GLY A 23 -28.52 31.81 12.31
C GLY A 23 -27.39 31.83 11.28
N ALA A 24 -26.17 32.01 11.77
CA ALA A 24 -25.02 31.28 11.26
C ALA A 24 -24.21 30.80 12.48
N ALA A 25 -24.60 29.66 13.04
CA ALA A 25 -23.69 28.92 13.90
C ALA A 25 -22.52 28.51 13.00
N ALA A 26 -21.41 29.25 13.08
CA ALA A 26 -20.14 28.77 12.60
C ALA A 26 -19.83 27.53 13.45
N LEU A 27 -20.21 26.36 12.95
CA LEU A 27 -19.66 25.10 13.40
C LEU A 27 -18.17 25.20 13.14
N ALA A 28 -17.42 25.60 14.16
CA ALA A 28 -16.00 25.31 14.22
C ALA A 28 -15.91 23.78 14.11
N VAL A 29 -15.61 23.30 12.91
CA VAL A 29 -15.25 21.90 12.70
C VAL A 29 -13.96 21.75 13.47
N ALA A 30 -14.06 21.30 14.72
CA ALA A 30 -12.91 20.87 15.48
C ALA A 30 -12.14 19.91 14.57
N PRO A 31 -10.80 20.04 14.44
CA PRO A 31 -10.04 19.09 13.66
C PRO A 31 -10.40 17.71 14.20
N THR A 32 -11.02 16.89 13.37
CA THR A 32 -11.26 15.49 13.69
C THR A 32 -9.89 14.94 14.03
N ALA A 33 -9.66 14.64 15.32
CA ALA A 33 -8.44 13.97 15.74
C ALA A 33 -8.24 12.82 14.76
N ALA A 34 -7.10 12.79 14.06
CA ALA A 34 -6.81 11.74 13.10
C ALA A 34 -7.04 10.42 13.83
N ALA A 35 -8.07 9.69 13.43
CA ALA A 35 -8.48 8.48 14.14
C ALA A 35 -7.24 7.58 14.20
N THR A 36 -6.81 7.22 15.41
CA THR A 36 -5.77 6.21 15.55
C THR A 36 -6.33 4.89 15.03
N PRO A 37 -5.53 3.99 14.44
CA PRO A 37 -6.00 2.65 14.13
C PRO A 37 -6.64 1.99 15.36
N GLY A 38 -7.53 1.03 15.10
CA GLY A 38 -8.17 0.23 16.16
C GLY A 38 -7.15 -0.53 17.02
N PRO A 39 -7.62 -1.33 18.00
CA PRO A 39 -6.72 -2.13 18.82
C PRO A 39 -5.91 -3.11 17.97
N ILE A 40 -4.70 -3.48 18.45
CA ILE A 40 -3.90 -4.54 17.84
C ILE A 40 -4.63 -5.87 18.03
N VAL A 41 -4.92 -6.56 16.93
CA VAL A 41 -5.63 -7.85 16.91
C VAL A 41 -4.69 -9.05 16.79
N GLY A 42 -3.39 -8.81 16.57
CA GLY A 42 -2.36 -9.82 16.51
C GLY A 42 -1.07 -9.29 15.89
N THR A 43 -0.12 -10.18 15.66
CA THR A 43 1.14 -9.86 14.97
C THR A 43 1.39 -10.79 13.79
N VAL A 44 1.95 -10.23 12.73
CA VAL A 44 2.46 -10.98 11.58
C VAL A 44 3.93 -10.68 11.40
N ILE A 45 4.67 -11.62 10.82
CA ILE A 45 6.09 -11.45 10.54
C ILE A 45 6.36 -11.29 9.06
N ASP A 46 7.43 -10.58 8.73
CA ASP A 46 8.03 -10.61 7.40
C ASP A 46 9.52 -10.93 7.50
N PHE A 47 10.05 -11.59 6.47
CA PHE A 47 11.40 -12.15 6.51
C PHE A 47 11.93 -12.45 5.11
N ALA A 48 13.23 -12.18 4.92
CA ALA A 48 13.91 -12.45 3.66
C ALA A 48 15.05 -13.47 3.81
N ALA A 49 15.68 -13.58 4.99
CA ALA A 49 16.94 -14.32 5.16
C ALA A 49 16.79 -15.87 5.09
N GLY A 50 15.58 -16.37 5.30
CA GLY A 50 15.26 -17.79 5.37
C GLY A 50 13.76 -18.00 5.55
N VAL A 51 13.33 -19.24 5.75
CA VAL A 51 11.92 -19.57 5.98
C VAL A 51 11.79 -20.22 7.37
N PRO A 52 11.27 -19.50 8.39
CA PRO A 52 10.97 -20.11 9.67
C PRO A 52 9.93 -21.22 9.50
N ARG A 53 10.01 -22.29 10.30
CA ARG A 53 9.02 -23.37 10.25
C ARG A 53 7.67 -22.86 10.76
N ALA A 54 6.59 -23.24 10.11
CA ALA A 54 5.23 -22.83 10.49
C ALA A 54 4.92 -23.09 11.97
N HIS A 55 5.35 -24.23 12.52
CA HIS A 55 5.18 -24.55 13.95
C HIS A 55 5.84 -23.51 14.86
N ASP A 56 7.04 -23.04 14.51
CA ASP A 56 7.77 -22.08 15.33
C ASP A 56 7.15 -20.68 15.22
N ILE A 57 6.61 -20.32 14.04
CA ILE A 57 5.84 -19.08 13.85
C ILE A 57 4.59 -19.10 14.75
N LYS A 58 3.88 -20.22 14.77
CA LYS A 58 2.68 -20.39 15.61
C LYS A 58 3.02 -20.35 17.10
N ALA A 59 4.08 -21.06 17.51
CA ALA A 59 4.55 -21.08 18.89
C ALA A 59 5.04 -19.70 19.38
N ALA A 60 5.58 -18.87 18.48
CA ALA A 60 5.93 -17.49 18.77
C ALA A 60 4.70 -16.55 18.93
N GLY A 61 3.48 -17.05 18.69
CA GLY A 61 2.23 -16.33 18.90
C GLY A 61 1.80 -15.44 17.73
N HIS A 62 2.41 -15.58 16.56
CA HIS A 62 2.01 -14.83 15.37
C HIS A 62 0.76 -15.44 14.72
N ILE A 63 -0.04 -14.58 14.09
CA ILE A 63 -1.27 -14.99 13.37
C ILE A 63 -1.01 -15.32 11.89
N GLY A 64 0.22 -15.09 11.42
CA GLY A 64 0.58 -15.27 10.01
C GLY A 64 1.87 -14.57 9.63
N ALA A 65 2.08 -14.42 8.32
CA ALA A 65 3.23 -13.74 7.77
C ALA A 65 2.89 -12.92 6.51
N VAL A 66 3.61 -11.82 6.28
CA VAL A 66 3.62 -11.09 5.01
C VAL A 66 4.83 -11.56 4.21
N ARG A 67 4.59 -12.06 3.00
CA ARG A 67 5.54 -12.89 2.28
C ARG A 67 5.85 -12.37 0.88
N TYR A 68 7.12 -12.46 0.51
CA TYR A 68 7.63 -11.86 -0.71
C TYR A 68 7.24 -12.65 -1.95
N VAL A 69 6.39 -12.06 -2.79
CA VAL A 69 6.10 -12.51 -4.16
C VAL A 69 7.06 -11.84 -5.15
N SER A 70 8.35 -11.79 -4.80
CA SER A 70 9.40 -11.18 -5.60
C SER A 70 10.63 -12.08 -5.63
N GLN A 71 11.43 -11.94 -6.70
CA GLN A 71 12.70 -12.65 -6.82
C GLN A 71 13.77 -12.04 -5.92
N ARG A 72 14.85 -12.78 -5.71
CA ARG A 72 16.08 -12.25 -5.11
C ARG A 72 16.72 -11.29 -6.10
N ARG A 73 17.15 -10.12 -5.64
CA ARG A 73 17.92 -9.19 -6.48
C ARG A 73 19.39 -9.61 -6.57
N PRO A 74 20.12 -9.15 -7.61
CA PRO A 74 21.53 -9.49 -7.79
C PRO A 74 22.36 -9.28 -6.52
N GLY A 75 23.20 -10.27 -6.20
CA GLY A 75 24.10 -10.25 -5.04
C GLY A 75 23.44 -10.66 -3.71
N THR A 76 22.19 -11.14 -3.76
CA THR A 76 21.45 -11.59 -2.56
C THR A 76 21.02 -13.05 -2.61
N GLU A 77 21.38 -13.76 -3.67
CA GLU A 77 20.95 -15.12 -3.97
C GLU A 77 21.30 -16.10 -2.84
N GLY A 78 22.46 -15.91 -2.21
CA GLY A 78 22.97 -16.75 -1.13
C GLY A 78 22.38 -16.48 0.25
N TRP A 79 21.61 -15.41 0.44
CA TRP A 79 21.08 -15.07 1.77
C TRP A 79 19.61 -14.67 1.80
N MET A 80 19.01 -14.16 0.71
CA MET A 80 17.56 -13.90 0.66
C MET A 80 16.75 -15.18 0.39
N LEU A 81 17.03 -16.23 1.15
CA LEU A 81 16.47 -17.56 0.94
C LEU A 81 14.95 -17.62 1.15
N GLY A 82 14.37 -16.66 1.85
CA GLY A 82 12.93 -16.46 2.01
C GLY A 82 12.24 -15.78 0.81
N LYS A 83 12.93 -15.54 -0.31
CA LYS A 83 12.34 -15.03 -1.54
C LYS A 83 12.53 -16.00 -2.71
N PRO A 84 11.50 -16.27 -3.54
CA PRO A 84 10.08 -15.96 -3.30
C PRO A 84 9.42 -16.94 -2.31
N VAL A 85 8.25 -16.57 -1.80
CA VAL A 85 7.34 -17.48 -1.08
C VAL A 85 6.91 -18.65 -1.96
N THR A 86 6.72 -19.83 -1.37
CA THR A 86 6.37 -21.06 -2.09
C THR A 86 5.01 -21.62 -1.66
N LEU A 87 4.39 -22.44 -2.52
CA LEU A 87 3.16 -23.17 -2.16
C LEU A 87 3.36 -24.13 -0.99
N ALA A 88 4.53 -24.75 -0.87
CA ALA A 88 4.84 -25.64 0.25
C ALA A 88 4.85 -24.87 1.58
N GLU A 89 5.44 -23.67 1.59
CA GLU A 89 5.44 -22.78 2.75
C GLU A 89 4.02 -22.35 3.14
N THR A 90 3.21 -21.91 2.17
CA THR A 90 1.87 -21.37 2.46
C THR A 90 0.89 -22.45 2.89
N LYS A 91 1.03 -23.69 2.39
CA LYS A 91 0.29 -24.86 2.89
C LYS A 91 0.70 -25.22 4.31
N ALA A 92 2.00 -25.29 4.61
CA ALA A 92 2.47 -25.58 5.96
C ALA A 92 1.99 -24.53 6.98
N ASN A 93 1.93 -23.26 6.58
CA ASN A 93 1.32 -22.20 7.39
C ASN A 93 -0.19 -22.43 7.59
N ALA A 94 -0.92 -22.71 6.50
CA ALA A 94 -2.35 -22.96 6.53
C ALA A 94 -2.75 -24.13 7.46
N ASP A 95 -1.98 -25.22 7.43
CA ASP A 95 -2.22 -26.42 8.26
C ASP A 95 -2.15 -26.12 9.77
N LEU A 96 -1.52 -25.01 10.16
CA LEU A 96 -1.42 -24.53 11.54
C LEU A 96 -2.27 -23.27 11.82
N GLY A 97 -3.17 -22.94 10.90
CA GLY A 97 -4.03 -21.77 10.99
C GLY A 97 -3.27 -20.44 10.94
N LEU A 98 -2.12 -20.40 10.27
CA LEU A 98 -1.37 -19.17 9.98
C LEU A 98 -1.74 -18.66 8.59
N ALA A 99 -2.15 -17.40 8.51
CA ALA A 99 -2.51 -16.77 7.24
C ALA A 99 -1.29 -16.13 6.55
N THR A 100 -1.38 -15.91 5.24
CA THR A 100 -0.33 -15.27 4.44
C THR A 100 -0.87 -13.99 3.79
N ALA A 101 -0.11 -12.88 3.76
CA ALA A 101 -0.34 -11.80 2.79
C ALA A 101 0.85 -11.68 1.85
N SER A 102 0.65 -11.05 0.69
CA SER A 102 1.68 -10.92 -0.33
C SER A 102 2.27 -9.52 -0.38
N VAL A 103 3.60 -9.41 -0.44
CA VAL A 103 4.31 -8.16 -0.69
C VAL A 103 5.26 -8.33 -1.87
N TYR A 104 5.36 -7.32 -2.73
CA TYR A 104 6.36 -7.24 -3.78
C TYR A 104 7.41 -6.19 -3.42
N GLN A 105 8.68 -6.64 -3.37
CA GLN A 105 9.86 -5.79 -3.30
C GLN A 105 11.05 -6.55 -3.91
N PHE A 106 11.57 -6.06 -5.02
CA PHE A 106 12.75 -6.62 -5.68
C PHE A 106 14.01 -5.82 -5.32
N GLY A 107 14.07 -4.58 -5.78
CA GLY A 107 15.18 -3.65 -5.59
C GLY A 107 15.25 -3.02 -4.20
N LYS A 108 16.25 -2.17 -4.00
CA LYS A 108 16.44 -1.36 -2.79
C LYS A 108 17.31 -0.14 -3.09
N ASP A 109 17.14 0.95 -2.37
CA ASP A 109 17.99 2.15 -2.43
C ASP A 109 18.15 2.68 -3.87
N ALA A 110 19.36 2.63 -4.43
CA ALA A 110 19.65 3.03 -5.82
C ALA A 110 18.79 2.31 -6.86
N THR A 111 18.40 1.06 -6.57
CA THR A 111 17.61 0.20 -7.47
C THR A 111 16.15 0.05 -7.04
N ALA A 112 15.64 0.91 -6.14
CA ALA A 112 14.27 0.84 -5.67
C ALA A 112 13.25 0.79 -6.83
N ASP A 113 12.27 -0.11 -6.68
CA ASP A 113 11.39 -0.57 -7.77
C ASP A 113 10.59 0.58 -8.44
N TRP A 114 10.21 1.57 -7.63
CA TRP A 114 9.38 2.70 -8.03
C TRP A 114 10.15 3.78 -8.82
N LYS A 115 11.49 3.74 -8.85
CA LYS A 115 12.30 4.81 -9.47
C LYS A 115 12.08 4.97 -10.97
N GLN A 116 11.67 3.89 -11.65
CA GLN A 116 11.37 3.90 -13.08
C GLN A 116 9.92 4.29 -13.40
N GLY A 117 9.14 4.71 -12.39
CA GLY A 117 7.74 5.08 -12.56
C GLY A 117 6.92 3.96 -13.20
N ALA A 118 6.00 4.31 -14.09
CA ALA A 118 5.15 3.33 -14.79
C ALA A 118 5.94 2.25 -15.54
N ALA A 119 7.12 2.56 -16.10
CA ALA A 119 7.94 1.58 -16.81
C ALA A 119 8.45 0.47 -15.87
N GLY A 120 8.73 0.80 -14.60
CA GLY A 120 9.07 -0.21 -13.60
C GLY A 120 7.90 -1.16 -13.32
N ALA A 121 6.66 -0.66 -13.30
CA ALA A 121 5.48 -1.48 -13.02
C ALA A 121 5.22 -2.52 -14.12
N VAL A 122 5.54 -2.21 -15.38
CA VAL A 122 5.44 -3.15 -16.52
C VAL A 122 6.31 -4.39 -16.31
N ILE A 123 7.44 -4.25 -15.60
CA ILE A 123 8.35 -5.36 -15.29
C ILE A 123 7.89 -6.07 -14.01
N HIS A 124 7.56 -5.31 -12.97
CA HIS A 124 7.36 -5.83 -11.62
C HIS A 124 5.98 -6.47 -11.41
N ALA A 125 4.91 -5.89 -11.96
CA ALA A 125 3.55 -6.38 -11.72
C ALA A 125 3.30 -7.80 -12.27
N PRO A 126 3.73 -8.15 -13.51
CA PRO A 126 3.58 -9.52 -14.01
C PRO A 126 4.32 -10.55 -13.15
N GLN A 127 5.50 -10.21 -12.64
CA GLN A 127 6.27 -11.09 -11.75
C GLN A 127 5.55 -11.31 -10.42
N ALA A 128 5.04 -10.23 -9.81
CA ALA A 128 4.29 -10.29 -8.56
C ALA A 128 3.06 -11.19 -8.67
N ILE A 129 2.29 -11.02 -9.76
CA ILE A 129 1.10 -11.80 -10.05
C ILE A 129 1.46 -13.28 -10.24
N ALA A 130 2.48 -13.58 -11.05
CA ALA A 130 2.90 -14.95 -11.30
C ALA A 130 3.36 -15.65 -10.01
N LEU A 131 4.14 -14.97 -9.19
CA LEU A 131 4.64 -15.52 -7.92
C LEU A 131 3.55 -15.66 -6.86
N HIS A 132 2.59 -14.74 -6.81
CA HIS A 132 1.40 -14.86 -5.96
C HIS A 132 0.59 -16.11 -6.32
N ILE A 133 0.30 -16.31 -7.61
CA ILE A 133 -0.40 -17.49 -8.11
C ILE A 133 0.37 -18.76 -7.78
N ALA A 134 1.69 -18.79 -8.05
CA ALA A 134 2.54 -19.95 -7.81
C ALA A 134 2.59 -20.35 -6.32
N ALA A 135 2.41 -19.39 -5.41
CA ALA A 135 2.34 -19.63 -3.97
C ALA A 135 0.95 -20.04 -3.47
N GLY A 136 -0.03 -20.18 -4.38
CA GLY A 136 -1.42 -20.53 -4.05
C GLY A 136 -2.29 -19.33 -3.65
N GLY A 137 -1.83 -18.12 -3.92
CA GLY A 137 -2.57 -16.89 -3.63
C GLY A 137 -3.85 -16.79 -4.47
N PRO A 138 -5.03 -16.59 -3.84
CA PRO A 138 -6.29 -16.50 -4.54
C PRO A 138 -6.55 -15.08 -5.08
N LYS A 139 -7.36 -14.99 -6.13
CA LYS A 139 -7.94 -13.72 -6.59
C LYS A 139 -8.74 -13.02 -5.47
N GLY A 140 -8.96 -11.72 -5.64
CA GLY A 140 -9.69 -10.90 -4.67
C GLY A 140 -8.85 -10.45 -3.47
N ARG A 141 -7.54 -10.72 -3.47
CA ARG A 141 -6.61 -10.32 -2.40
C ARG A 141 -5.60 -9.28 -2.87
N PRO A 142 -5.07 -8.45 -1.95
CA PRO A 142 -4.08 -7.47 -2.31
C PRO A 142 -2.70 -8.08 -2.51
N ILE A 143 -1.90 -7.41 -3.34
CA ILE A 143 -0.44 -7.50 -3.26
C ILE A 143 0.04 -6.14 -2.77
N TYR A 144 0.71 -6.12 -1.61
CA TYR A 144 1.36 -4.93 -1.10
C TYR A 144 2.57 -4.59 -1.97
N VAL A 145 2.54 -3.44 -2.65
CA VAL A 145 3.67 -2.94 -3.43
C VAL A 145 4.53 -2.08 -2.53
N ALA A 146 5.81 -2.42 -2.41
CA ALA A 146 6.71 -1.78 -1.47
C ALA A 146 7.30 -0.47 -1.99
N ILE A 147 7.08 0.60 -1.23
CA ILE A 147 7.82 1.86 -1.28
C ILE A 147 8.73 1.88 -0.04
N ASP A 148 9.82 1.11 -0.08
CA ASP A 148 10.77 0.93 1.04
C ASP A 148 11.75 2.10 1.16
N ASP A 149 11.20 3.31 1.22
CA ASP A 149 11.94 4.57 1.19
C ASP A 149 11.24 5.64 2.03
N ASN A 150 11.94 6.73 2.34
CA ASN A 150 11.34 7.97 2.80
C ASN A 150 11.34 9.02 1.66
N PRO A 151 10.38 8.95 0.72
CA PRO A 151 10.40 9.79 -0.45
C PRO A 151 9.98 11.23 -0.15
N THR A 152 10.53 12.16 -0.92
CA THR A 152 10.00 13.51 -1.04
C THR A 152 8.66 13.51 -1.80
N ARG A 153 7.90 14.60 -1.65
CA ARG A 153 6.66 14.78 -2.42
C ARG A 153 6.89 14.76 -3.93
N ALA A 154 8.00 15.33 -4.41
CA ALA A 154 8.35 15.30 -5.83
C ALA A 154 8.61 13.87 -6.35
N GLN A 155 9.34 13.04 -5.58
CA GLN A 155 9.52 11.63 -5.93
C GLN A 155 8.19 10.89 -5.94
N TYR A 156 7.28 11.23 -5.02
CA TYR A 156 5.94 10.67 -5.06
C TYR A 156 5.20 11.05 -6.35
N ASP A 157 5.09 12.34 -6.65
CA ASP A 157 4.31 12.84 -7.79
C ASP A 157 4.84 12.36 -9.15
N HIS A 158 6.17 12.24 -9.28
CA HIS A 158 6.82 11.96 -10.57
C HIS A 158 7.23 10.49 -10.75
N GLN A 159 7.36 9.70 -9.69
CA GLN A 159 7.86 8.32 -9.78
C GLN A 159 6.92 7.33 -9.09
N ILE A 160 6.60 7.52 -7.81
CA ILE A 160 5.82 6.53 -7.05
C ILE A 160 4.36 6.49 -7.52
N ARG A 161 3.69 7.65 -7.68
CA ARG A 161 2.31 7.73 -8.16
C ARG A 161 2.12 7.01 -9.50
N PRO A 162 2.89 7.31 -10.58
CA PRO A 162 2.73 6.59 -11.83
C PRO A 162 3.11 5.10 -11.73
N TYR A 163 4.07 4.73 -10.87
CA TYR A 163 4.39 3.33 -10.60
C TYR A 163 3.19 2.59 -9.97
N LEU A 164 2.62 3.13 -8.89
CA LEU A 164 1.48 2.55 -8.19
C LEU A 164 0.20 2.50 -9.07
N GLN A 165 -0.04 3.52 -9.90
CA GLN A 165 -1.15 3.55 -10.86
C GLN A 165 -1.04 2.42 -11.89
N ALA A 166 0.13 2.27 -12.51
CA ALA A 166 0.37 1.23 -13.51
C ALA A 166 0.32 -0.17 -12.88
N PHE A 167 0.93 -0.35 -11.71
CA PHE A 167 0.90 -1.62 -10.97
C PHE A 167 -0.54 -1.97 -10.55
N GLY A 168 -1.29 -1.01 -10.00
CA GLY A 168 -2.68 -1.18 -9.62
C GLY A 168 -3.58 -1.56 -10.79
N THR A 169 -3.38 -0.94 -11.96
CA THR A 169 -4.10 -1.32 -13.20
C THR A 169 -3.83 -2.78 -13.58
N ALA A 170 -2.58 -3.22 -13.55
CA ALA A 170 -2.21 -4.60 -13.86
C ALA A 170 -2.80 -5.60 -12.85
N LEU A 171 -2.79 -5.28 -11.55
CA LEU A 171 -3.41 -6.10 -10.51
C LEU A 171 -4.91 -6.23 -10.71
N ASN A 172 -5.61 -5.11 -10.94
CA ASN A 172 -7.05 -5.11 -11.16
C ASN A 172 -7.43 -5.95 -12.38
N ALA A 173 -6.70 -5.82 -13.49
CA ALA A 173 -6.91 -6.62 -14.70
C ALA A 173 -6.74 -8.14 -14.44
N ALA A 174 -5.88 -8.52 -13.49
CA ALA A 174 -5.66 -9.91 -13.10
C ALA A 174 -6.59 -10.40 -11.96
N GLY A 175 -7.47 -9.53 -11.44
CA GLY A 175 -8.41 -9.86 -10.37
C GLY A 175 -7.84 -9.73 -8.95
N TYR A 176 -6.82 -8.90 -8.76
CA TYR A 176 -6.22 -8.55 -7.47
C TYR A 176 -6.45 -7.07 -7.15
N SER A 177 -6.11 -6.64 -5.94
CA SER A 177 -6.16 -5.23 -5.54
C SER A 177 -4.77 -4.70 -5.18
N LEU A 178 -4.59 -3.39 -5.27
CA LEU A 178 -3.36 -2.74 -4.85
C LEU A 178 -3.32 -2.62 -3.32
N GLY A 179 -2.33 -3.24 -2.69
CA GLY A 179 -1.88 -2.88 -1.35
C GLY A 179 -0.65 -1.98 -1.44
N ILE A 180 -0.38 -1.15 -0.44
CA ILE A 180 0.79 -0.28 -0.40
C ILE A 180 1.54 -0.51 0.91
N TYR A 181 2.82 -0.87 0.80
CA TYR A 181 3.77 -0.75 1.91
C TYR A 181 4.51 0.57 1.77
N GLY A 182 4.46 1.43 2.79
CA GLY A 182 5.04 2.77 2.72
C GLY A 182 4.92 3.53 4.04
N ASN A 183 5.60 4.66 4.17
CA ASN A 183 5.46 5.50 5.36
C ASN A 183 4.11 6.25 5.39
N TYR A 184 3.85 6.95 6.49
CA TYR A 184 2.64 7.74 6.68
C TYR A 184 2.33 8.64 5.48
N ASN A 185 3.32 9.36 4.96
CA ASN A 185 3.12 10.34 3.89
C ASN A 185 2.78 9.67 2.56
N VAL A 186 3.44 8.56 2.22
CA VAL A 186 3.12 7.78 1.02
C VAL A 186 1.67 7.27 1.09
N ILE A 187 1.23 6.76 2.24
CA ILE A 187 -0.15 6.31 2.44
C ILE A 187 -1.13 7.47 2.31
N ASP A 188 -0.85 8.61 2.95
CA ASP A 188 -1.70 9.80 2.93
C ASP A 188 -1.86 10.37 1.50
N TRP A 189 -0.76 10.48 0.75
CA TRP A 189 -0.77 10.93 -0.63
C TRP A 189 -1.47 9.93 -1.56
N ALA A 190 -1.21 8.63 -1.40
CA ALA A 190 -1.87 7.59 -2.18
C ALA A 190 -3.38 7.62 -1.97
N LEU A 191 -3.85 7.79 -0.74
CA LEU A 191 -5.28 7.93 -0.44
C LEU A 191 -5.91 9.17 -1.07
N ALA A 192 -5.22 10.31 -1.05
CA ALA A 192 -5.67 11.52 -1.72
C ALA A 192 -5.84 11.31 -3.24
N ASP A 193 -4.97 10.49 -3.84
CA ASP A 193 -5.02 10.10 -5.24
C ASP A 193 -5.91 8.87 -5.52
N ARG A 194 -6.60 8.33 -4.49
CA ARG A 194 -7.46 7.14 -4.56
C ARG A 194 -6.72 5.87 -5.01
N LEU A 195 -5.47 5.72 -4.59
CA LEU A 195 -4.62 4.57 -4.85
C LEU A 195 -4.54 3.66 -3.62
N GLY A 196 -4.71 2.37 -3.86
CA GLY A 196 -4.61 1.34 -2.85
C GLY A 196 -5.89 1.13 -2.05
N SER A 197 -6.10 -0.12 -1.63
CA SER A 197 -7.21 -0.52 -0.77
C SER A 197 -6.73 -1.08 0.58
N PHE A 198 -5.44 -1.43 0.66
CA PHE A 198 -4.78 -1.99 1.84
C PHE A 198 -3.47 -1.27 2.09
N PHE A 199 -3.15 -0.99 3.36
CA PHE A 199 -2.00 -0.16 3.71
C PHE A 199 -1.20 -0.80 4.85
N TRP A 200 0.08 -1.03 4.58
CA TRP A 200 1.07 -1.51 5.54
C TRP A 200 2.08 -0.39 5.81
N GLN A 201 1.97 0.24 6.97
CA GLN A 201 2.83 1.36 7.30
C GLN A 201 4.22 0.89 7.79
N HIS A 202 5.29 1.55 7.34
CA HIS A 202 6.58 1.54 8.04
C HIS A 202 6.90 2.88 8.71
N ASP A 203 7.83 2.88 9.67
CA ASP A 203 8.13 4.06 10.49
C ASP A 203 9.11 5.07 9.85
N TRP A 204 9.89 4.67 8.84
CA TRP A 204 10.86 5.57 8.21
C TRP A 204 10.19 6.80 7.56
N GLY A 205 10.32 7.97 8.20
CA GLY A 205 9.69 9.22 7.76
C GLY A 205 8.28 9.45 8.29
N SER A 206 7.74 8.54 9.11
CA SER A 206 6.40 8.64 9.70
C SER A 206 6.35 9.53 10.95
N ASN A 207 7.50 9.88 11.53
CA ASN A 207 7.63 10.81 12.68
C ASN A 207 6.72 10.44 13.87
N GLY A 208 6.59 9.15 14.18
CA GLY A 208 5.76 8.63 15.27
C GLY A 208 4.25 8.63 15.00
N ARG A 209 3.81 9.05 13.80
CA ARG A 209 2.40 9.03 13.40
C ARG A 209 2.04 7.66 12.87
N ILE A 210 0.81 7.21 13.15
CA ILE A 210 0.23 6.00 12.56
C ILE A 210 -1.01 6.41 11.77
N HIS A 211 -1.07 6.01 10.50
CA HIS A 211 -2.14 6.39 9.60
C HIS A 211 -3.44 5.62 9.94
N PRO A 212 -4.61 6.27 10.09
CA PRO A 212 -5.89 5.63 10.44
C PRO A 212 -6.29 4.43 9.57
N ARG A 213 -5.87 4.48 8.29
CA ARG A 213 -6.19 3.47 7.27
C ARG A 213 -5.21 2.30 7.23
N THR A 214 -4.17 2.31 8.08
CA THR A 214 -3.21 1.20 8.10
C THR A 214 -3.84 -0.04 8.71
N THR A 215 -3.70 -1.18 8.04
CA THR A 215 -4.14 -2.49 8.52
C THR A 215 -2.99 -3.25 9.18
N ILE A 216 -1.75 -2.99 8.72
CA ILE A 216 -0.51 -3.57 9.24
C ILE A 216 0.46 -2.42 9.53
N HIS A 217 1.31 -2.55 10.55
CA HIS A 217 2.34 -1.57 10.88
C HIS A 217 3.64 -2.23 11.32
N GLN A 218 4.70 -1.96 10.56
CA GLN A 218 6.08 -2.30 10.90
C GLN A 218 6.66 -1.19 11.79
N LYS A 219 6.66 -1.44 13.09
CA LYS A 219 7.27 -0.53 14.06
C LYS A 219 8.79 -0.62 13.96
N ALA A 220 9.48 0.52 13.90
CA ALA A 220 10.94 0.57 13.80
C ALA A 220 11.61 -0.24 14.92
N GLY A 221 12.54 -1.13 14.53
CA GLY A 221 13.30 -1.97 15.44
C GLY A 221 12.49 -3.08 16.12
N TYR A 222 11.21 -3.26 15.78
CA TYR A 222 10.43 -4.38 16.29
C TYR A 222 10.75 -5.64 15.49
N ALA A 223 11.82 -6.31 15.86
CA ALA A 223 12.34 -7.49 15.18
C ALA A 223 12.66 -8.62 16.17
N GLY A 224 12.84 -9.82 15.65
CA GLY A 224 13.16 -11.00 16.43
C GLY A 224 13.90 -12.06 15.64
N LYS A 225 14.07 -13.24 16.26
CA LYS A 225 14.55 -14.44 15.58
C LYS A 225 13.62 -15.61 15.87
N ILE A 226 13.22 -16.32 14.83
CA ILE A 226 12.44 -17.56 14.93
C ILE A 226 13.29 -18.67 14.34
N SER A 227 13.75 -19.59 15.18
CA SER A 227 14.62 -20.71 14.79
C SER A 227 15.87 -20.25 14.00
N GLY A 228 16.48 -19.16 14.44
CA GLY A 228 17.68 -18.57 13.85
C GLY A 228 17.44 -17.64 12.66
N VAL A 229 16.23 -17.60 12.10
CA VAL A 229 15.87 -16.69 11.01
C VAL A 229 15.48 -15.33 11.59
N GLY A 230 16.13 -14.27 11.12
CA GLY A 230 15.75 -12.89 11.47
C GLY A 230 14.41 -12.51 10.84
N VAL A 231 13.52 -11.94 11.64
CA VAL A 231 12.17 -11.53 11.23
C VAL A 231 11.87 -10.12 11.72
N ASP A 232 11.15 -9.35 10.91
CA ASP A 232 10.50 -8.12 11.33
C ASP A 232 9.09 -8.46 11.84
N ILE A 233 8.67 -7.86 12.95
CA ILE A 233 7.38 -8.13 13.62
C ILE A 233 6.47 -6.93 13.40
N ASN A 234 5.27 -7.21 12.88
CA ASN A 234 4.31 -6.20 12.48
C ASN A 234 3.04 -6.31 13.30
N ASN A 235 2.54 -5.18 13.78
CA ASN A 235 1.24 -5.12 14.42
C ASN A 235 0.14 -5.15 13.36
N VAL A 236 -0.94 -5.89 13.63
CA VAL A 236 -2.14 -5.94 12.79
C VAL A 236 -3.29 -5.25 13.53
N TYR A 237 -3.99 -4.34 12.84
CA TYR A 237 -5.08 -3.54 13.41
C TYR A 237 -6.46 -3.87 12.83
N ALA A 238 -6.54 -4.75 11.83
CA ALA A 238 -7.78 -5.09 11.14
C ALA A 238 -7.98 -6.60 11.05
N SER A 239 -9.24 -7.04 11.11
CA SER A 239 -9.59 -8.45 10.87
C SER A 239 -9.34 -8.86 9.42
N ASP A 240 -9.56 -7.96 8.46
CA ASP A 240 -9.07 -8.09 7.08
C ASP A 240 -7.85 -7.19 6.88
N TRP A 241 -6.68 -7.82 6.82
CA TRP A 241 -5.40 -7.18 6.57
C TRP A 241 -4.78 -7.59 5.23
N GLY A 242 -5.56 -8.15 4.32
CA GLY A 242 -5.06 -8.63 3.03
C GLY A 242 -4.58 -10.09 3.04
N GLN A 243 -4.81 -10.81 4.14
CA GLN A 243 -4.44 -12.20 4.32
C GLN A 243 -5.23 -13.21 3.49
N TRP A 244 -4.63 -14.35 3.22
CA TRP A 244 -5.20 -15.43 2.45
C TRP A 244 -4.63 -16.77 2.89
N VAL A 245 -5.33 -17.82 2.44
CA VAL A 245 -4.98 -19.22 2.67
C VAL A 245 -5.07 -19.93 1.31
N PRO A 246 -4.09 -20.78 0.94
CA PRO A 246 -4.14 -21.52 -0.33
C PRO A 246 -5.44 -22.31 -0.48
N GLY A 247 -6.07 -22.22 -1.66
CA GLY A 247 -7.30 -22.95 -1.97
C GLY A 247 -8.57 -22.39 -1.34
N VAL A 248 -8.50 -21.32 -0.55
CA VAL A 248 -9.67 -20.62 0.00
C VAL A 248 -9.97 -19.40 -0.85
N VAL A 249 -11.15 -19.38 -1.48
CA VAL A 249 -11.65 -18.17 -2.16
C VAL A 249 -12.14 -17.20 -1.09
N PRO A 250 -11.63 -15.95 -1.06
CA PRO A 250 -12.12 -14.95 -0.12
C PRO A 250 -13.62 -14.71 -0.32
N ALA A 251 -14.36 -14.55 0.78
CA ALA A 251 -15.72 -14.07 0.69
C ALA A 251 -15.71 -12.72 -0.06
N ALA A 252 -16.64 -12.53 -1.00
CA ALA A 252 -16.79 -11.26 -1.67
C ALA A 252 -16.93 -10.16 -0.59
N PRO A 253 -16.24 -9.01 -0.72
CA PRO A 253 -16.42 -7.93 0.22
C PRO A 253 -17.92 -7.59 0.30
N PRO A 254 -18.46 -7.31 1.49
CA PRO A 254 -19.85 -6.89 1.59
C PRO A 254 -20.05 -5.70 0.66
N VAL A 255 -21.02 -5.85 -0.26
CA VAL A 255 -21.46 -4.76 -1.12
C VAL A 255 -22.06 -3.71 -0.17
N SER A 256 -21.26 -2.72 0.24
CA SER A 256 -21.87 -1.50 0.77
C SER A 256 -22.70 -0.94 -0.37
N PRO A 257 -23.98 -0.57 -0.16
CA PRO A 257 -24.73 0.21 -1.13
C PRO A 257 -24.09 1.60 -1.21
N GLY A 258 -22.96 1.68 -1.89
CA GLY A 258 -22.40 2.91 -2.40
C GLY A 258 -23.22 3.33 -3.60
N ASN A 259 -23.48 4.63 -3.69
CA ASN A 259 -24.15 5.27 -4.82
C ASN A 259 -23.74 4.64 -6.16
N PRO A 260 -24.68 4.51 -7.12
CA PRO A 260 -24.37 3.96 -8.43
C PRO A 260 -23.14 4.64 -9.00
N ALA A 261 -22.24 3.82 -9.58
CA ALA A 261 -21.11 4.32 -10.33
C ALA A 261 -21.61 5.40 -11.30
N PRO A 262 -20.95 6.57 -11.42
CA PRO A 262 -21.25 7.48 -12.50
C PRO A 262 -21.10 6.70 -13.80
N VAL A 263 -22.18 6.63 -14.58
CA VAL A 263 -22.11 6.21 -15.98
C VAL A 263 -21.13 7.18 -16.63
N VAL A 264 -19.94 6.72 -16.99
CA VAL A 264 -19.01 7.48 -17.84
C VAL A 264 -19.47 7.26 -19.28
N PRO A 265 -20.03 8.26 -19.98
CA PRO A 265 -20.30 8.14 -21.40
C PRO A 265 -18.96 8.22 -22.14
N GLY A 266 -18.65 7.19 -22.94
CA GLY A 266 -17.52 7.18 -23.86
C GLY A 266 -16.24 6.57 -23.29
N LEU A 267 -16.10 5.25 -23.47
CA LEU A 267 -14.77 4.65 -23.59
C LEU A 267 -14.26 4.96 -25.01
N PRO A 268 -13.10 5.62 -25.19
CA PRO A 268 -12.46 5.62 -26.49
C PRO A 268 -11.91 4.23 -26.79
N ASP A 269 -12.02 3.84 -28.06
CA ASP A 269 -11.49 2.61 -28.64
C ASP A 269 -10.00 2.43 -28.30
N LEU A 270 -9.57 1.18 -28.05
CA LEU A 270 -8.18 0.84 -27.70
C LEU A 270 -7.16 1.33 -28.74
N GLN A 271 -7.60 1.56 -29.98
CA GLN A 271 -6.78 2.15 -31.03
C GLN A 271 -6.41 3.63 -30.78
N GLN A 272 -7.27 4.40 -30.09
CA GLN A 272 -7.01 5.82 -29.78
C GLN A 272 -6.07 6.04 -28.59
N LEU A 273 -5.93 5.06 -27.69
CA LEU A 273 -4.96 5.14 -26.58
C LEU A 273 -3.50 4.96 -27.05
N SER A 274 -3.29 4.38 -28.24
CA SER A 274 -1.95 4.23 -28.83
C SER A 274 -1.34 5.55 -29.31
N SER A 275 -2.15 6.57 -29.59
CA SER A 275 -1.72 7.84 -30.18
C SER A 275 -1.45 8.96 -29.15
N GLN A 276 -1.58 8.68 -27.86
CA GLN A 276 -1.36 9.66 -26.78
C GLN A 276 -0.22 9.31 -25.80
N LEU A 277 0.61 8.31 -26.13
CA LEU A 277 1.83 8.07 -25.36
C LEU A 277 2.85 9.19 -25.66
N PRO A 278 3.48 9.82 -24.65
CA PRO A 278 4.60 10.73 -24.89
C PRO A 278 5.71 9.96 -25.61
N ALA A 279 6.25 10.55 -26.69
CA ALA A 279 7.15 9.92 -27.66
C ALA A 279 8.52 9.45 -27.12
N ASN A 280 8.75 9.43 -25.81
CA ASN A 280 10.02 9.09 -25.17
C ASN A 280 9.86 8.08 -24.01
N ILE A 281 9.02 7.05 -24.17
CA ILE A 281 9.14 5.85 -23.33
C ILE A 281 10.29 5.01 -23.91
N PRO A 282 11.37 4.74 -23.17
CA PRO A 282 12.41 3.83 -23.63
C PRO A 282 11.76 2.48 -23.91
N THR A 283 11.83 2.04 -25.16
CA THR A 283 11.36 0.71 -25.54
C THR A 283 12.12 -0.32 -24.68
N PRO A 284 11.42 -1.29 -24.05
CA PRO A 284 12.11 -2.35 -23.33
C PRO A 284 13.12 -3.01 -24.26
N SER A 285 14.33 -3.25 -23.75
CA SER A 285 15.37 -3.89 -24.54
C SER A 285 14.90 -5.29 -24.96
N GLN A 286 15.43 -5.78 -26.08
CA GLN A 286 15.11 -7.14 -26.56
C GLN A 286 15.38 -8.20 -25.48
N ALA A 287 16.36 -7.98 -24.61
CA ALA A 287 16.65 -8.84 -23.47
C ALA A 287 15.52 -8.86 -22.42
N GLN A 288 14.89 -7.72 -22.14
CA GLN A 288 13.76 -7.62 -21.22
C GLN A 288 12.50 -8.29 -21.79
N ILE A 289 12.27 -8.14 -23.10
CA ILE A 289 11.17 -8.81 -23.81
C ILE A 289 11.38 -10.34 -23.78
N ASN A 290 12.59 -10.81 -24.09
CA ASN A 290 12.89 -12.23 -24.09
C ASN A 290 12.78 -12.84 -22.69
N ALA A 291 13.25 -12.14 -21.65
CA ALA A 291 13.11 -12.59 -20.26
C ALA A 291 11.63 -12.71 -19.83
N ALA A 292 10.77 -11.78 -20.24
CA ALA A 292 9.34 -11.85 -19.98
C ALA A 292 8.68 -13.04 -20.71
N LEU A 293 9.05 -13.28 -21.97
CA LEU A 293 8.55 -14.40 -22.77
C LEU A 293 9.03 -15.76 -22.24
N ASP A 294 10.26 -15.86 -21.77
CA ASP A 294 10.82 -17.09 -21.20
C ASP A 294 10.17 -17.41 -19.84
N LEU A 295 9.84 -16.39 -19.05
CA LEU A 295 9.06 -16.54 -17.83
C LEU A 295 7.67 -17.13 -18.14
N ILE A 296 6.99 -16.62 -19.18
CA ILE A 296 5.66 -17.12 -19.60
C ILE A 296 5.75 -18.59 -20.08
N LYS A 297 6.82 -18.95 -20.78
CA LYS A 297 7.05 -20.33 -21.27
C LYS A 297 7.38 -21.31 -20.15
N MET A 298 8.08 -20.88 -19.09
CA MET A 298 8.41 -21.73 -17.94
C MET A 298 7.20 -22.12 -17.09
N PHE A 299 6.10 -21.36 -17.15
CA PHE A 299 4.92 -21.57 -16.29
C PHE A 299 3.65 -21.93 -17.07
N SER A 300 3.77 -22.21 -18.37
CA SER A 300 2.71 -22.83 -19.16
C SER A 300 2.75 -24.35 -18.96
N PRO A 301 1.71 -25.01 -18.41
CA PRO A 301 1.66 -26.46 -18.42
C PRO A 301 1.60 -26.97 -19.87
N ARG A 302 2.36 -28.04 -20.16
CA ARG A 302 2.09 -28.87 -21.35
C ARG A 302 0.80 -29.65 -21.16
#